data_AF-A0A5X8K426-F1
#
_entry.id   AF-A0A5X8K426-F1
#
_cell.length_a   1.000
_cell.length_b   1.000
_cell.length_c   1.000
_cell.angle_alpha   90.00
_cell.angle_beta   90.00
_cell.angle_gamma   90.00
#
_symmetry.space_group_name_H-M   'P 1'
#
loop_
_entity.id
_entity.type
_entity.pdbx_description
1 polymer ?
#
loop_
_entity_poly.entity_id
_entity_poly.type
_entity_poly.pdbx_seq_one_letter_code
_entity_poly.pdbx_strand_id
1 'polypeptide(L)'
;MSDFDRIEELAGEGVYSGVELEDEMSQDDNSDKEPFDTDSISITPKTVALDTVLRRIKNNTIKLAPDFQRSYVWDKKRKSQLIESMMLKIPLPMFYVSEDKNGVWEVVDGLQRLTTIKDFILGPDYDGKGFKLSGLEFWSTPYDGYDYFNLEKNDENIKIINNIMETELSFIIINPETPEKVKRNIFKRINTGGMRLSNQEIRHALYQGRASMLLKFMVENDVYNDVVGRTVKDDRMAGRELILRYLAFTLFGYHNYYGDMDDFLSNTMKALNNEKIKELPLIDIPEDDVIINTFELGLHRTYEIFREHSFRKSLPGDTRKTPVNKSLFELWLYLLTRAKKDSYDEIILKKDILLNEYKDLLQNYEFMNSISRHGAGVQGAKFRKDCLLDLLKRVINA
;
A
#
# COMPACT_ATOMS: atom_id res chain seq x y z
N MET A 1 -22.60 20.45 15.34
CA MET A 1 -22.20 19.07 14.96
C MET A 1 -22.85 18.78 13.63
N SER A 2 -22.18 19.12 12.53
CA SER A 2 -22.64 18.69 11.21
C SER A 2 -22.03 17.34 10.91
N ASP A 3 -22.82 16.46 10.33
CA ASP A 3 -22.46 15.15 9.77
C ASP A 3 -21.46 15.30 8.62
N PHE A 4 -20.22 15.72 8.91
CA PHE A 4 -19.07 15.26 8.12
C PHE A 4 -18.86 13.80 8.51
N ASP A 5 -19.70 12.95 7.92
CA ASP A 5 -19.60 11.51 8.02
C ASP A 5 -18.16 11.10 7.78
N ARG A 6 -17.69 10.24 8.67
CA ARG A 6 -16.31 9.76 8.78
C ARG A 6 -15.95 9.02 7.49
N ILE A 7 -15.33 9.71 6.55
CA ILE A 7 -14.81 9.06 5.36
C ILE A 7 -13.46 8.46 5.74
N GLU A 8 -13.44 7.16 5.94
CA GLU A 8 -12.24 6.37 6.21
C GLU A 8 -11.88 5.53 4.99
N GLU A 9 -10.59 5.32 4.79
CA GLU A 9 -10.13 4.35 3.78
C GLU A 9 -10.62 2.95 4.14
N LEU A 10 -10.95 2.16 3.12
CA LEU A 10 -11.33 0.77 3.30
C LEU A 10 -10.07 -0.10 3.44
N ALA A 11 -10.07 -0.90 4.51
CA ALA A 11 -9.25 -2.09 4.66
C ALA A 11 -9.87 -3.28 3.89
N GLY A 12 -9.31 -4.47 4.08
CA GLY A 12 -9.77 -5.74 3.53
C GLY A 12 -11.19 -6.08 3.98
N GLU A 13 -11.89 -6.88 3.18
CA GLU A 13 -13.28 -7.27 3.43
C GLU A 13 -14.29 -6.10 3.55
N GLY A 14 -13.90 -4.88 3.17
CA GLY A 14 -14.77 -3.69 3.18
C GLY A 14 -14.95 -3.05 4.56
N VAL A 15 -14.12 -3.39 5.55
CA VAL A 15 -14.10 -2.69 6.84
C VAL A 15 -13.27 -1.41 6.76
N TYR A 16 -13.44 -0.48 7.69
CA TYR A 16 -12.61 0.73 7.75
C TYR A 16 -11.18 0.43 8.25
N SER A 17 -10.23 1.15 7.69
CA SER A 17 -8.79 1.07 7.98
C SER A 17 -8.37 1.87 9.21
N GLY A 18 -9.20 2.77 9.74
CA GLY A 18 -8.82 3.71 10.80
C GLY A 18 -8.03 4.93 10.31
N VAL A 19 -7.81 5.08 9.00
CA VAL A 19 -7.17 6.22 8.35
C VAL A 19 -8.21 7.03 7.60
N GLU A 20 -8.15 8.36 7.73
CA GLU A 20 -9.03 9.28 7.03
C GLU A 20 -8.82 9.21 5.51
N LEU A 21 -9.91 9.13 4.75
CA LEU A 21 -9.87 9.23 3.30
C LEU A 21 -9.51 10.65 2.89
N GLU A 22 -8.44 10.79 2.11
CA GLU A 22 -8.05 12.06 1.51
C GLU A 22 -8.80 12.21 0.18
N ASP A 23 -9.47 13.36 -0.05
CA ASP A 23 -10.16 13.64 -1.31
C ASP A 23 -9.13 13.82 -2.44
N GLU A 24 -8.78 12.72 -3.12
CA GLU A 24 -7.88 12.71 -4.29
C GLU A 24 -8.43 13.55 -5.46
N MET A 25 -9.72 13.90 -5.44
CA MET A 25 -10.38 14.73 -6.46
C MET A 25 -9.93 16.20 -6.48
N SER A 26 -9.15 16.65 -5.49
CA SER A 26 -8.64 18.03 -5.43
C SER A 26 -7.14 18.15 -5.70
N GLN A 27 -6.55 17.16 -6.39
CA GLN A 27 -5.40 17.48 -7.23
C GLN A 27 -5.84 18.61 -8.14
N ASP A 28 -5.22 19.78 -7.96
CA ASP A 28 -5.39 20.93 -8.83
C ASP A 28 -5.30 20.40 -10.26
N ASP A 29 -6.42 20.43 -11.00
CA ASP A 29 -6.62 19.78 -12.32
C ASP A 29 -5.68 20.36 -13.42
N ASN A 30 -4.72 21.18 -12.99
CA ASN A 30 -3.65 21.86 -13.70
C ASN A 30 -2.25 21.30 -13.44
N SER A 31 -2.03 20.32 -12.55
CA SER A 31 -0.75 19.60 -12.52
C SER A 31 -0.74 18.61 -13.69
N ASP A 32 -0.40 19.13 -14.87
CA ASP A 32 0.01 18.38 -16.05
C ASP A 32 -0.78 17.09 -16.29
N LYS A 33 -1.97 17.24 -16.88
CA LYS A 33 -2.45 16.27 -17.87
C LYS A 33 -1.51 16.37 -19.09
N GLU A 34 -0.22 16.09 -18.89
CA GLU A 34 0.68 15.84 -19.99
C GLU A 34 0.02 14.70 -20.78
N PRO A 35 -0.32 14.95 -22.06
CA PRO A 35 -0.89 13.89 -22.88
C PRO A 35 0.09 12.74 -22.87
N PHE A 36 -0.38 11.57 -22.42
CA PHE A 36 0.43 10.37 -22.39
C PHE A 36 0.93 10.11 -23.80
N ASP A 37 2.25 9.97 -23.95
CA ASP A 37 2.81 9.46 -25.19
C ASP A 37 2.38 8.00 -25.35
N THR A 38 1.40 7.77 -26.21
CA THR A 38 0.87 6.44 -26.51
C THR A 38 1.94 5.52 -27.08
N ASP A 39 2.96 6.08 -27.74
CA ASP A 39 4.04 5.32 -28.37
C ASP A 39 5.01 4.75 -27.32
N SER A 40 4.96 5.27 -26.09
CA SER A 40 5.72 4.75 -24.96
C SER A 40 5.10 3.51 -24.29
N ILE A 41 3.85 3.16 -24.61
CA ILE A 41 3.18 1.97 -24.07
C ILE A 41 3.63 0.74 -24.87
N SER A 42 4.49 -0.07 -24.26
CA SER A 42 4.95 -1.33 -24.84
C SER A 42 4.31 -2.50 -24.09
N ILE A 43 3.28 -3.09 -24.70
CA ILE A 43 2.60 -4.29 -24.18
C ILE A 43 2.69 -5.45 -25.16
N THR A 44 2.88 -6.66 -24.64
CA THR A 44 3.00 -7.87 -25.45
C THR A 44 2.03 -8.95 -24.97
N PRO A 45 1.05 -9.36 -25.80
CA PRO A 45 0.24 -10.52 -25.52
C PRO A 45 1.06 -11.80 -25.67
N LYS A 46 0.91 -12.73 -24.73
CA LYS A 46 1.63 -14.01 -24.75
C LYS A 46 0.80 -15.11 -24.11
N THR A 47 0.59 -16.20 -24.84
CA THR A 47 0.01 -17.43 -24.29
C THR A 47 1.12 -18.32 -23.76
N VAL A 48 0.97 -18.84 -22.54
CA VAL A 48 1.97 -19.65 -21.86
C VAL A 48 1.30 -20.89 -21.28
N ALA A 49 1.83 -22.08 -21.58
CA ALA A 49 1.39 -23.34 -20.98
C ALA A 49 1.63 -23.34 -19.46
N LEU A 50 0.70 -23.93 -18.71
CA LEU A 50 0.74 -23.92 -17.25
C LEU A 50 2.04 -24.49 -16.67
N ASP A 51 2.60 -25.57 -17.24
CA ASP A 51 3.90 -26.11 -16.82
C ASP A 51 5.01 -25.06 -16.82
N THR A 52 5.05 -24.21 -17.84
CA THR A 52 6.03 -23.13 -17.93
C THR A 52 5.78 -22.08 -16.86
N VAL A 53 4.52 -21.76 -16.57
CA VAL A 53 4.14 -20.82 -15.51
C VAL A 53 4.54 -21.36 -14.14
N LEU A 54 4.22 -22.62 -13.83
CA LEU A 54 4.59 -23.28 -12.57
C LEU A 54 6.10 -23.36 -12.39
N ARG A 55 6.85 -23.73 -13.43
CA ARG A 55 8.32 -23.71 -13.43
C ARG A 55 8.86 -22.32 -13.15
N ARG A 56 8.32 -21.29 -13.79
CA ARG A 56 8.75 -19.89 -13.58
C ARG A 56 8.43 -19.40 -12.17
N ILE A 57 7.27 -19.77 -11.60
CA ILE A 57 6.93 -19.49 -10.20
C ILE A 57 7.93 -20.18 -9.27
N LYS A 58 8.22 -21.47 -9.48
CA LYS A 58 9.19 -22.24 -8.68
C LYS A 58 10.59 -21.62 -8.71
N ASN A 59 10.99 -21.08 -9.85
CA ASN A 59 12.30 -20.43 -10.04
C ASN A 59 12.31 -18.94 -9.66
N ASN A 60 11.23 -18.40 -9.07
CA ASN A 60 11.07 -16.98 -8.74
C ASN A 60 11.23 -16.01 -9.94
N THR A 61 10.97 -16.48 -11.17
CA THR A 61 10.93 -15.65 -12.39
C THR A 61 9.51 -15.23 -12.78
N ILE A 62 8.50 -15.73 -12.07
CA ILE A 62 7.20 -15.08 -11.87
C ILE A 62 7.07 -14.86 -10.36
N LYS A 63 7.12 -13.60 -9.94
CA LYS A 63 6.95 -13.19 -8.55
C LYS A 63 5.47 -13.02 -8.25
N LEU A 64 4.93 -13.97 -7.51
CA LEU A 64 3.66 -13.82 -6.82
C LEU A 64 3.96 -13.02 -5.57
N ALA A 65 3.74 -11.70 -5.55
CA ALA A 65 4.03 -10.86 -4.37
C ALA A 65 3.04 -11.21 -3.23
N PRO A 66 3.40 -12.09 -2.27
CA PRO A 66 2.40 -12.70 -1.37
C PRO A 66 1.99 -11.77 -0.24
N ASP A 67 2.81 -10.75 0.04
CA ASP A 67 2.63 -9.86 1.18
C ASP A 67 1.60 -8.75 0.93
N PHE A 68 1.26 -8.45 -0.33
CA PHE A 68 0.47 -7.25 -0.68
C PHE A 68 -1.05 -7.44 -0.76
N GLN A 69 -1.55 -8.69 -0.90
CA GLN A 69 -2.99 -8.98 -1.00
C GLN A 69 -3.49 -9.95 0.09
N ARG A 70 -2.87 -9.93 1.28
CA ARG A 70 -3.28 -10.81 2.40
C ARG A 70 -4.71 -10.56 2.92
N SER A 71 -5.33 -9.48 2.46
CA SER A 71 -6.56 -8.89 3.02
C SER A 71 -7.81 -9.26 2.23
N TYR A 72 -7.61 -9.82 1.03
CA TYR A 72 -8.67 -10.41 0.21
C TYR A 72 -8.18 -11.73 -0.39
N VAL A 73 -8.04 -12.72 0.48
CA VAL A 73 -7.74 -14.10 0.07
C VAL A 73 -9.04 -14.75 -0.40
N TRP A 74 -9.03 -15.34 -1.59
CA TRP A 74 -10.17 -16.16 -2.02
C TRP A 74 -10.48 -17.24 -0.99
N ASP A 75 -11.76 -17.37 -0.63
CA ASP A 75 -12.21 -18.46 0.19
C ASP A 75 -11.97 -19.81 -0.52
N LYS A 76 -12.01 -20.88 0.27
CA LYS A 76 -11.72 -22.23 -0.24
C LYS A 76 -12.66 -22.63 -1.38
N LYS A 77 -13.91 -22.14 -1.36
CA LYS A 77 -14.91 -22.39 -2.41
C LYS A 77 -14.48 -21.76 -3.73
N ARG A 78 -14.19 -20.46 -3.77
CA ARG A 78 -13.72 -19.78 -4.99
C ARG A 78 -12.41 -20.35 -5.52
N LYS A 79 -11.49 -20.70 -4.62
CA LYS A 79 -10.26 -21.42 -5.01
C LYS A 79 -10.59 -22.73 -5.72
N SER A 80 -11.52 -23.52 -5.19
CA SER A 80 -11.93 -24.80 -5.77
C SER A 80 -12.65 -24.62 -7.12
N GLN A 81 -13.51 -23.61 -7.27
CA GLN A 81 -14.21 -23.30 -8.53
C GLN A 81 -13.25 -22.88 -9.67
N LEU A 82 -12.12 -22.24 -9.35
CA LEU A 82 -11.08 -21.97 -10.34
C LEU A 82 -10.46 -23.28 -10.86
N ILE A 83 -10.11 -24.19 -9.95
CA ILE A 83 -9.57 -25.49 -10.33
C ILE A 83 -10.63 -26.27 -11.14
N GLU A 84 -11.90 -26.22 -10.74
CA GLU A 84 -13.02 -26.81 -11.49
C GLU A 84 -13.11 -26.27 -12.92
N SER A 85 -12.87 -24.97 -13.11
CA SER A 85 -12.85 -24.35 -14.44
C SER A 85 -11.76 -24.97 -15.32
N MET A 86 -10.55 -25.18 -14.80
CA MET A 86 -9.44 -25.81 -15.53
C MET A 86 -9.72 -27.29 -15.84
N MET A 87 -10.22 -27.99 -14.84
CA MET A 87 -10.74 -29.36 -14.92
C MET A 87 -11.78 -29.51 -16.06
N LEU A 88 -12.65 -28.51 -16.24
CA LEU A 88 -13.69 -28.44 -17.29
C LEU A 88 -13.20 -27.86 -18.63
N LYS A 89 -11.92 -27.47 -18.76
CA LYS A 89 -11.37 -26.75 -19.93
C LYS A 89 -12.07 -25.41 -20.21
N ILE A 90 -12.59 -24.76 -19.19
CA ILE A 90 -13.12 -23.39 -19.28
C ILE A 90 -11.93 -22.41 -19.29
N PRO A 91 -11.78 -21.56 -20.31
CA PRO A 91 -10.69 -20.59 -20.38
C PRO A 91 -10.71 -19.63 -19.18
N LEU A 92 -9.54 -19.43 -18.59
CA LEU A 92 -9.39 -18.44 -17.52
C LEU A 92 -9.26 -17.03 -18.14
N PRO A 93 -9.70 -15.98 -17.43
CA PRO A 93 -9.46 -14.61 -17.87
C PRO A 93 -7.95 -14.34 -18.04
N MET A 94 -7.60 -13.34 -18.84
CA MET A 94 -6.20 -12.96 -19.02
C MET A 94 -5.53 -12.52 -17.72
N PHE A 95 -4.20 -12.63 -17.68
CA PHE A 95 -3.33 -12.18 -16.59
C PHE A 95 -2.54 -10.98 -17.06
N TYR A 96 -2.22 -10.07 -16.14
CA TYR A 96 -1.35 -8.93 -16.44
C TYR A 96 -0.09 -9.06 -15.61
N VAL A 97 1.07 -8.87 -16.24
CA VAL A 97 2.38 -8.93 -15.60
C VAL A 97 3.22 -7.73 -16.04
N SER A 98 4.06 -7.21 -15.15
CA SER A 98 5.13 -6.28 -15.51
C SER A 98 6.44 -7.06 -15.62
N GLU A 99 7.16 -6.89 -16.72
CA GLU A 99 8.47 -7.50 -16.92
C GLU A 99 9.58 -6.52 -16.52
N ASP A 100 10.60 -7.03 -15.83
CA ASP A 100 11.85 -6.31 -15.56
C ASP A 100 12.92 -6.57 -16.64
N LYS A 101 14.04 -5.85 -16.57
CA LYS A 101 15.13 -5.98 -17.56
C LYS A 101 15.78 -7.37 -17.59
N ASN A 102 15.55 -8.20 -16.58
CA ASN A 102 16.07 -9.57 -16.49
C ASN A 102 15.03 -10.61 -16.94
N GLY A 103 13.87 -10.17 -17.43
CA GLY A 103 12.77 -11.04 -17.85
C GLY A 103 11.99 -11.65 -16.70
N VAL A 104 12.13 -11.14 -15.47
CA VAL A 104 11.32 -11.54 -14.32
C VAL A 104 9.96 -10.85 -14.41
N TRP A 105 8.89 -11.61 -14.18
CA TRP A 105 7.53 -11.11 -14.24
C TRP A 105 6.99 -10.87 -12.85
N GLU A 106 6.42 -9.70 -12.63
CA GLU A 106 5.66 -9.35 -11.45
C GLU A 106 4.18 -9.31 -11.78
N VAL A 107 3.36 -10.04 -11.01
CA VAL A 107 1.94 -10.17 -11.31
C VAL A 107 1.18 -8.92 -10.90
N VAL A 108 0.50 -8.31 -11.87
CA VAL A 108 -0.32 -7.09 -11.73
C VAL A 108 -1.79 -7.43 -11.48
N ASP A 109 -2.31 -8.39 -12.24
CA ASP A 109 -3.65 -8.94 -12.09
C ASP A 109 -3.63 -10.46 -12.23
N GLY A 110 -4.53 -11.12 -11.50
CA GLY A 110 -4.64 -12.57 -11.45
C GLY A 110 -3.74 -13.22 -10.41
N LEU A 111 -3.23 -12.46 -9.42
CA LEU A 111 -2.43 -12.99 -8.32
C LEU A 111 -3.17 -14.10 -7.56
N GLN A 112 -4.40 -13.87 -7.11
CA GLN A 112 -5.20 -14.89 -6.41
C GLN A 112 -5.39 -16.17 -7.25
N ARG A 113 -5.54 -16.01 -8.57
CA ARG A 113 -5.70 -17.12 -9.51
C ARG A 113 -4.40 -17.92 -9.64
N LEU A 114 -3.27 -17.28 -9.89
CA LEU A 114 -1.96 -17.94 -9.97
C LEU A 114 -1.53 -18.56 -8.64
N THR A 115 -1.78 -17.88 -7.53
CA THR A 115 -1.51 -18.41 -6.18
C THR A 115 -2.37 -19.64 -5.90
N THR A 116 -3.66 -19.62 -6.25
CA THR A 116 -4.54 -20.80 -6.12
C THR A 116 -4.03 -21.98 -6.92
N ILE A 117 -3.65 -21.75 -8.19
CA ILE A 117 -3.11 -22.78 -9.08
C ILE A 117 -1.81 -23.36 -8.50
N LYS A 118 -0.88 -22.50 -8.06
CA LYS A 118 0.37 -22.91 -7.42
C LYS A 118 0.10 -23.70 -6.13
N ASP A 119 -0.74 -23.19 -5.24
CA ASP A 119 -1.00 -23.80 -3.93
C ASP A 119 -1.72 -25.14 -4.06
N PHE A 120 -2.56 -25.34 -5.09
CA PHE A 120 -3.20 -26.62 -5.37
C PHE A 120 -2.23 -27.65 -5.95
N ILE A 121 -1.55 -27.28 -7.04
CA ILE A 121 -0.75 -28.21 -7.85
C ILE A 121 0.61 -28.51 -7.23
N LEU A 122 1.30 -27.48 -6.72
CA LEU A 122 2.61 -27.67 -6.10
C LEU A 122 2.47 -28.02 -4.61
N GLY A 123 1.54 -27.39 -3.91
CA GLY A 123 1.48 -27.48 -2.45
C GLY A 123 2.64 -26.75 -1.76
N PRO A 124 2.66 -26.72 -0.41
CA PRO A 124 3.68 -26.00 0.36
C PRO A 124 5.08 -26.61 0.20
N ASP A 125 5.16 -27.94 0.11
CA ASP A 125 6.41 -28.70 0.03
C ASP A 125 6.75 -29.15 -1.40
N TYR A 126 6.06 -28.61 -2.42
CA TYR A 126 6.20 -29.01 -3.83
C TYR A 126 5.91 -30.50 -4.08
N ASP A 127 5.06 -31.11 -3.27
CA ASP A 127 4.69 -32.54 -3.31
C ASP A 127 3.24 -32.79 -3.79
N GLY A 128 2.54 -31.75 -4.23
CA GLY A 128 1.14 -31.82 -4.66
C GLY A 128 0.12 -31.90 -3.53
N LYS A 129 0.54 -31.89 -2.26
CA LYS A 129 -0.37 -31.87 -1.09
C LYS A 129 -0.79 -30.45 -0.74
N GLY A 130 -1.48 -29.84 -1.69
CA GLY A 130 -2.07 -28.51 -1.55
C GLY A 130 -3.33 -28.47 -0.69
N PHE A 131 -4.11 -27.39 -0.86
CA PHE A 131 -5.46 -27.37 -0.30
C PHE A 131 -6.35 -28.41 -1.00
N LYS A 132 -7.31 -28.95 -0.25
CA LYS A 132 -8.30 -29.90 -0.79
C LYS A 132 -9.46 -29.16 -1.45
N LEU A 133 -9.97 -29.64 -2.58
CA LEU A 133 -11.16 -29.09 -3.23
C LEU A 133 -12.36 -29.15 -2.28
N SER A 134 -13.24 -28.15 -2.35
CA SER A 134 -14.51 -28.13 -1.62
C SER A 134 -15.50 -27.17 -2.25
N GLY A 135 -16.76 -27.58 -2.35
CA GLY A 135 -17.81 -26.71 -2.87
C GLY A 135 -17.70 -26.50 -4.38
N LEU A 136 -17.20 -27.51 -5.10
CA LEU A 136 -17.29 -27.61 -6.55
C LEU A 136 -18.77 -27.59 -6.99
N GLU A 137 -19.09 -27.02 -8.15
CA GLU A 137 -20.47 -26.87 -8.62
C GLU A 137 -20.99 -28.08 -9.39
N PHE A 138 -20.13 -28.68 -10.23
CA PHE A 138 -20.49 -29.78 -11.12
C PHE A 138 -19.90 -31.10 -10.62
N TRP A 139 -18.72 -31.07 -10.01
CA TRP A 139 -17.96 -32.27 -9.67
C TRP A 139 -17.67 -32.45 -8.17
N SER A 140 -18.55 -31.94 -7.30
CA SER A 140 -18.37 -32.07 -5.84
C SER A 140 -18.38 -33.53 -5.38
N THR A 141 -19.31 -34.37 -5.85
CA THR A 141 -19.38 -35.79 -5.45
C THR A 141 -18.09 -36.58 -5.71
N PRO A 142 -17.47 -36.51 -6.92
CA PRO A 142 -16.24 -37.27 -7.18
C PRO A 142 -14.96 -36.64 -6.60
N TYR A 143 -14.87 -35.31 -6.44
CA TYR A 143 -13.58 -34.64 -6.19
C TYR A 143 -13.53 -33.71 -4.97
N ASP A 144 -14.64 -33.42 -4.28
CA ASP A 144 -14.53 -32.70 -3.01
C ASP A 144 -13.65 -33.53 -2.03
N GLY A 145 -12.73 -32.85 -1.34
CA GLY A 145 -11.76 -33.47 -0.45
C GLY A 145 -10.46 -33.95 -1.13
N TYR A 146 -10.36 -33.91 -2.46
CA TYR A 146 -9.13 -34.23 -3.17
C TYR A 146 -8.16 -33.03 -3.18
N ASP A 147 -6.88 -33.30 -2.94
CA ASP A 147 -5.77 -32.43 -3.33
C ASP A 147 -5.18 -32.93 -4.66
N TYR A 148 -4.23 -32.19 -5.24
CA TYR A 148 -3.64 -32.58 -6.52
C TYR A 148 -2.90 -33.93 -6.44
N PHE A 149 -2.21 -34.21 -5.35
CA PHE A 149 -1.55 -35.49 -5.10
C PHE A 149 -2.52 -36.69 -5.13
N ASN A 150 -3.71 -36.57 -4.53
CA ASN A 150 -4.72 -37.63 -4.57
C ASN A 150 -5.38 -37.73 -5.95
N LEU A 151 -5.47 -36.64 -6.72
CA LEU A 151 -5.90 -36.70 -8.12
C LEU A 151 -4.91 -37.52 -8.95
N GLU A 152 -3.61 -37.21 -8.87
CA GLU A 152 -2.53 -37.89 -9.62
C GLU A 152 -2.39 -39.37 -9.28
N LYS A 153 -2.68 -39.76 -8.04
CA LYS A 153 -2.58 -41.17 -7.61
C LYS A 153 -3.63 -42.10 -8.19
N ASN A 154 -4.73 -41.57 -8.71
CA ASN A 154 -5.79 -42.38 -9.30
C ASN A 154 -5.72 -42.29 -10.83
N ASP A 155 -5.32 -43.37 -11.48
CA ASP A 155 -5.15 -43.47 -12.94
C ASP A 155 -6.43 -43.10 -13.73
N GLU A 156 -7.62 -43.26 -13.12
CA GLU A 156 -8.89 -42.87 -13.74
C GLU A 156 -8.99 -41.34 -13.97
N ASN A 157 -8.21 -40.54 -13.24
CA ASN A 157 -8.22 -39.08 -13.31
C ASN A 157 -7.33 -38.50 -14.42
N ILE A 158 -6.64 -39.33 -15.22
CA ILE A 158 -5.65 -38.87 -16.21
C ILE A 158 -6.19 -37.77 -17.14
N LYS A 159 -7.45 -37.88 -17.56
CA LYS A 159 -8.10 -36.88 -18.41
C LYS A 159 -8.20 -35.51 -17.75
N ILE A 160 -8.52 -35.48 -16.46
CA ILE A 160 -8.70 -34.25 -15.69
C ILE A 160 -7.34 -33.64 -15.36
N ILE A 161 -6.35 -34.47 -15.01
CA ILE A 161 -4.97 -34.04 -14.80
C ILE A 161 -4.45 -33.37 -16.07
N ASN A 162 -4.63 -33.98 -17.23
CA ASN A 162 -4.26 -33.38 -18.51
C ASN A 162 -5.01 -32.08 -18.77
N ASN A 163 -6.32 -32.02 -18.50
CA ASN A 163 -7.08 -30.76 -18.65
C ASN A 163 -6.49 -29.62 -17.80
N ILE A 164 -6.09 -29.90 -16.55
CA ILE A 164 -5.45 -28.92 -15.66
C ILE A 164 -4.07 -28.54 -16.21
N MET A 165 -3.18 -29.51 -16.42
CA MET A 165 -1.76 -29.30 -16.75
C MET A 165 -1.54 -28.70 -18.15
N GLU A 166 -2.41 -29.04 -19.11
CA GLU A 166 -2.39 -28.50 -20.47
C GLU A 166 -3.13 -27.16 -20.58
N THR A 167 -3.62 -26.59 -19.48
CA THR A 167 -4.27 -25.27 -19.50
C THR A 167 -3.28 -24.22 -20.02
N GLU A 168 -3.71 -23.48 -21.04
CA GLU A 168 -2.98 -22.33 -21.57
C GLU A 168 -3.45 -21.04 -20.89
N LEU A 169 -2.49 -20.27 -20.37
CA LEU A 169 -2.76 -19.01 -19.69
C LEU A 169 -2.35 -17.83 -20.58
N SER A 170 -3.30 -16.93 -20.83
CA SER A 170 -3.08 -15.72 -21.63
C SER A 170 -2.57 -14.58 -20.76
N PHE A 171 -1.39 -14.06 -21.07
CA PHE A 171 -0.76 -12.93 -20.40
C PHE A 171 -0.72 -11.68 -21.29
N ILE A 172 -0.87 -10.51 -20.68
CA ILE A 172 -0.40 -9.24 -21.21
C ILE A 172 0.82 -8.82 -20.39
N ILE A 173 1.95 -8.71 -21.08
CA ILE A 173 3.22 -8.33 -20.49
C ILE A 173 3.40 -6.82 -20.71
N ILE A 174 3.58 -6.07 -19.64
CA ILE A 174 3.99 -4.67 -19.68
C ILE A 174 5.51 -4.67 -19.73
N ASN A 175 6.05 -4.32 -20.89
CA ASN A 175 7.46 -4.50 -21.17
C ASN A 175 8.34 -3.51 -20.38
N PRO A 176 9.63 -3.80 -20.17
CA PRO A 176 10.55 -2.97 -19.41
C PRO A 176 10.67 -1.53 -19.91
N GLU A 177 10.45 -1.30 -21.21
CA GLU A 177 10.56 0.02 -21.86
C GLU A 177 9.40 0.96 -21.52
N THR A 178 8.27 0.42 -21.07
CA THR A 178 7.11 1.24 -20.73
C THR A 178 7.46 2.17 -19.57
N PRO A 179 7.30 3.50 -19.71
CA PRO A 179 7.61 4.43 -18.63
C PRO A 179 6.84 4.06 -17.37
N GLU A 180 7.47 4.24 -16.23
CA GLU A 180 6.94 3.73 -14.97
C GLU A 180 5.63 4.43 -14.54
N LYS A 181 5.51 5.74 -14.77
CA LYS A 181 4.26 6.49 -14.60
C LYS A 181 3.14 5.89 -15.44
N VAL A 182 3.46 5.39 -16.64
CA VAL A 182 2.52 4.70 -17.52
C VAL A 182 2.19 3.31 -16.96
N LYS A 183 3.18 2.53 -16.50
CA LYS A 183 2.94 1.25 -15.82
C LYS A 183 1.97 1.43 -14.64
N ARG A 184 2.23 2.40 -13.77
CA ARG A 184 1.37 2.71 -12.61
C ARG A 184 -0.07 3.02 -13.02
N ASN A 185 -0.26 3.82 -14.08
CA ASN A 185 -1.59 4.12 -14.62
C ASN A 185 -2.28 2.88 -15.21
N ILE A 186 -1.54 2.01 -15.90
CA ILE A 186 -2.05 0.74 -16.40
C ILE A 186 -2.53 -0.14 -15.23
N PHE A 187 -1.76 -0.22 -14.14
CA PHE A 187 -2.15 -0.96 -12.92
C PHE A 187 -3.44 -0.39 -12.31
N LYS A 188 -3.58 0.94 -12.21
CA LYS A 188 -4.80 1.59 -11.69
C LYS A 188 -6.04 1.27 -12.54
N ARG A 189 -5.88 1.15 -13.87
CA ARG A 189 -6.99 0.92 -14.81
C ARG A 189 -7.42 -0.55 -14.91
N ILE A 190 -6.48 -1.48 -14.86
CA ILE A 190 -6.78 -2.92 -14.98
C ILE A 190 -7.52 -3.45 -13.75
N ASN A 191 -7.18 -2.96 -12.55
CA ASN A 191 -7.76 -3.41 -11.28
C ASN A 191 -9.21 -2.92 -11.05
N THR A 192 -9.99 -2.67 -12.10
CA THR A 192 -11.34 -2.08 -12.03
C THR A 192 -12.47 -3.11 -11.95
N GLY A 193 -12.22 -4.40 -12.24
CA GLY A 193 -13.21 -5.48 -12.14
C GLY A 193 -13.38 -6.08 -10.73
N GLY A 194 -12.50 -5.73 -9.77
CA GLY A 194 -12.50 -6.21 -8.39
C GLY A 194 -12.26 -5.08 -7.37
N MET A 195 -11.82 -5.41 -6.15
CA MET A 195 -11.42 -4.39 -5.17
C MET A 195 -10.17 -3.67 -5.69
N ARG A 196 -10.31 -2.40 -6.09
CA ARG A 196 -9.23 -1.58 -6.64
C ARG A 196 -8.06 -1.49 -5.67
N LEU A 197 -6.84 -1.76 -6.14
CA LEU A 197 -5.63 -1.55 -5.34
C LEU A 197 -5.49 -0.08 -4.91
N SER A 198 -5.03 0.13 -3.68
CA SER A 198 -4.63 1.44 -3.17
C SER A 198 -3.37 1.90 -3.90
N ASN A 199 -3.13 3.22 -3.92
CA ASN A 199 -1.91 3.75 -4.51
C ASN A 199 -0.67 3.15 -3.84
N GLN A 200 -0.71 2.92 -2.53
CA GLN A 200 0.38 2.28 -1.80
C GLN A 200 0.58 0.81 -2.15
N GLU A 201 -0.48 0.03 -2.36
CA GLU A 201 -0.38 -1.36 -2.83
C GLU A 201 0.32 -1.42 -4.21
N ILE A 202 0.02 -0.47 -5.10
CA ILE A 202 0.67 -0.36 -6.41
C ILE A 202 2.16 0.01 -6.25
N ARG A 203 2.50 1.00 -5.41
CA ARG A 203 3.91 1.37 -5.13
C ARG A 203 4.69 0.22 -4.53
N HIS A 204 4.09 -0.52 -3.61
CA HIS A 204 4.72 -1.68 -3.01
C HIS A 204 5.04 -2.72 -4.08
N ALA A 205 4.09 -3.06 -4.95
CA ALA A 205 4.34 -3.98 -6.07
C ALA A 205 5.49 -3.47 -6.96
N LEU A 206 5.44 -2.22 -7.42
CA LEU A 206 6.45 -1.70 -8.34
C LEU A 206 7.85 -1.53 -7.73
N TYR A 207 7.95 -1.24 -6.42
CA TYR A 207 9.21 -0.87 -5.75
C TYR A 207 9.52 -1.80 -4.56
N GLN A 208 9.75 -3.07 -4.86
CA GLN A 208 10.27 -4.04 -3.89
C GLN A 208 11.71 -3.72 -3.47
N GLY A 209 12.16 -4.26 -2.33
CA GLY A 209 13.52 -4.06 -1.82
C GLY A 209 13.57 -3.38 -0.45
N ARG A 210 14.67 -2.65 -0.17
CA ARG A 210 14.94 -1.99 1.12
C ARG A 210 13.74 -1.16 1.58
N ALA A 211 13.18 -0.33 0.71
CA ALA A 211 12.04 0.52 1.03
C ALA A 211 10.82 -0.27 1.51
N SER A 212 10.45 -1.33 0.77
CA SER A 212 9.30 -2.17 1.11
C SER A 212 9.47 -2.94 2.43
N MET A 213 10.70 -3.38 2.74
CA MET A 213 11.04 -4.07 4.00
C MET A 213 11.06 -3.11 5.18
N LEU A 214 11.64 -1.92 5.02
CA LEU A 214 11.69 -0.89 6.04
C LEU A 214 10.28 -0.44 6.45
N LEU A 215 9.39 -0.15 5.48
CA LEU A 215 8.01 0.23 5.79
C LEU A 215 7.25 -0.88 6.53
N LYS A 216 7.48 -2.14 6.16
CA LYS A 216 6.89 -3.29 6.86
C LYS A 216 7.39 -3.38 8.30
N PHE A 217 8.68 -3.21 8.54
CA PHE A 217 9.24 -3.23 9.88
C PHE A 217 8.71 -2.08 10.75
N MET A 218 8.60 -0.88 10.18
CA MET A 218 8.11 0.30 10.91
C MET A 218 6.62 0.23 11.24
N VAL A 219 5.78 -0.41 10.41
CA VAL A 219 4.34 -0.55 10.71
C VAL A 219 4.05 -1.70 11.69
N GLU A 220 4.92 -2.70 11.73
CA GLU A 220 4.88 -3.80 12.72
C GLU A 220 5.45 -3.39 14.09
N ASN A 221 6.00 -2.18 14.22
CA ASN A 221 6.57 -1.65 15.45
C ASN A 221 5.50 -1.43 16.55
N ASP A 222 5.76 -1.90 17.77
CA ASP A 222 4.82 -1.80 18.89
C ASP A 222 4.58 -0.34 19.33
N VAL A 223 5.61 0.51 19.33
CA VAL A 223 5.48 1.93 19.67
C VAL A 223 4.53 2.62 18.68
N TYR A 224 4.69 2.38 17.38
CA TYR A 224 3.76 2.88 16.37
C TYR A 224 2.33 2.45 16.67
N ASN A 225 2.13 1.14 16.86
CA ASN A 225 0.82 0.55 17.07
C ASN A 225 0.13 1.10 18.33
N ASP A 226 0.87 1.32 19.42
CA ASP A 226 0.34 1.89 20.64
C ASP A 226 -0.01 3.38 20.48
N VAL A 227 0.82 4.16 19.80
CA VAL A 227 0.57 5.60 19.57
C VAL A 227 -0.65 5.84 18.67
N VAL A 228 -0.83 5.04 17.62
CA VAL A 228 -2.04 5.12 16.79
C VAL A 228 -3.25 4.44 17.45
N GLY A 229 -3.08 3.84 18.63
CA GLY A 229 -4.15 3.18 19.40
C GLY A 229 -4.66 1.88 18.76
N ARG A 230 -3.83 1.20 17.97
CA ARG A 230 -4.10 -0.07 17.26
C ARG A 230 -5.37 -0.04 16.40
N THR A 231 -5.77 1.16 15.95
CA THR A 231 -6.94 1.33 15.07
C THR A 231 -6.59 1.28 13.60
N VAL A 232 -5.32 1.51 13.24
CA VAL A 232 -4.86 1.54 11.86
C VAL A 232 -4.63 0.10 11.38
N LYS A 233 -5.37 -0.32 10.36
CA LYS A 233 -5.21 -1.63 9.73
C LYS A 233 -4.29 -1.49 8.52
N ASP A 234 -3.18 -2.22 8.52
CA ASP A 234 -2.18 -2.19 7.43
C ASP A 234 -2.40 -3.26 6.36
N ASP A 235 -3.50 -3.99 6.45
CA ASP A 235 -3.85 -5.06 5.52
C ASP A 235 -3.97 -4.51 4.08
N ARG A 236 -4.40 -3.26 3.89
CA ARG A 236 -4.35 -2.56 2.58
C ARG A 236 -3.26 -1.49 2.47
N MET A 237 -2.23 -1.62 3.31
CA MET A 237 -1.05 -0.75 3.39
C MET A 237 -1.30 0.70 3.81
N ALA A 238 -2.42 0.98 4.47
CA ALA A 238 -2.73 2.33 4.94
C ALA A 238 -1.69 2.85 5.95
N GLY A 239 -1.19 1.97 6.84
CA GLY A 239 -0.13 2.31 7.79
C GLY A 239 1.21 2.56 7.10
N ARG A 240 1.59 1.71 6.13
CA ARG A 240 2.79 1.92 5.31
C ARG A 240 2.74 3.21 4.51
N GLU A 241 1.57 3.63 4.03
CA GLU A 241 1.43 4.91 3.33
C GLU A 241 1.66 6.10 4.27
N LEU A 242 1.10 6.07 5.49
CA LEU A 242 1.34 7.09 6.52
C LEU A 242 2.84 7.26 6.80
N ILE A 243 3.53 6.14 7.02
CA ILE A 243 4.98 6.11 7.30
C ILE A 243 5.77 6.59 6.08
N LEU A 244 5.43 6.14 4.87
CA LEU A 244 6.11 6.60 3.65
C LEU A 244 5.97 8.10 3.44
N ARG A 245 4.79 8.67 3.74
CA ARG A 245 4.56 10.13 3.68
C ARG A 245 5.45 10.88 4.66
N TYR A 246 5.56 10.39 5.90
CA TYR A 246 6.50 10.92 6.89
C TYR A 246 7.96 10.87 6.40
N LEU A 247 8.40 9.73 5.85
CA LEU A 247 9.77 9.58 5.35
C LEU A 247 10.05 10.52 4.18
N ALA A 248 9.11 10.64 3.24
CA ALA A 248 9.25 11.52 2.08
C ALA A 248 9.50 12.98 2.50
N PHE A 249 8.68 13.52 3.41
CA PHE A 249 8.85 14.89 3.91
C PHE A 249 10.06 15.05 4.83
N THR A 250 10.47 14.02 5.57
CA THR A 250 11.63 14.11 6.48
C THR A 250 12.95 14.06 5.72
N LEU A 251 13.04 13.23 4.69
CA LEU A 251 14.23 13.06 3.86
C LEU A 251 14.37 14.21 2.85
N PHE A 252 13.30 14.57 2.16
CA PHE A 252 13.37 15.54 1.05
C PHE A 252 12.80 16.92 1.41
N GLY A 253 12.04 17.06 2.50
CA GLY A 253 11.50 18.34 2.94
C GLY A 253 10.33 18.86 2.08
N TYR A 254 9.55 19.76 2.67
CA TYR A 254 8.39 20.39 2.01
C TYR A 254 8.74 21.28 0.81
N HIS A 255 10.00 21.69 0.66
CA HIS A 255 10.45 22.56 -0.43
C HIS A 255 10.65 21.80 -1.75
N ASN A 256 10.89 20.48 -1.68
CA ASN A 256 11.00 19.60 -2.85
C ASN A 256 9.67 18.90 -3.17
N TYR A 257 8.57 19.32 -2.55
CA TYR A 257 7.24 18.83 -2.87
C TYR A 257 6.56 19.73 -3.90
N TYR A 258 6.32 19.21 -5.11
CA TYR A 258 5.82 19.96 -6.27
C TYR A 258 4.38 19.61 -6.68
N GLY A 259 3.69 18.74 -5.94
CA GLY A 259 2.21 18.63 -6.00
C GLY A 259 1.65 17.29 -6.40
N ASP A 260 2.46 16.43 -7.00
CA ASP A 260 2.10 15.04 -7.25
C ASP A 260 2.57 14.18 -6.06
N MET A 261 1.66 13.93 -5.10
CA MET A 261 1.92 13.08 -3.94
C MET A 261 2.29 11.65 -4.37
N ASP A 262 1.67 11.15 -5.44
CA ASP A 262 1.88 9.79 -5.91
C ASP A 262 3.29 9.61 -6.47
N ASP A 263 3.76 10.58 -7.26
CA ASP A 263 5.14 10.64 -7.74
C ASP A 263 6.14 10.90 -6.60
N PHE A 264 5.83 11.79 -5.64
CA PHE A 264 6.72 12.09 -4.51
C PHE A 264 6.98 10.85 -3.63
N LEU A 265 5.92 10.10 -3.31
CA LEU A 265 6.03 8.86 -2.54
C LEU A 265 6.70 7.73 -3.35
N SER A 266 6.41 7.63 -4.65
CA SER A 266 7.08 6.66 -5.54
C SER A 266 8.59 6.93 -5.62
N ASN A 267 8.98 8.18 -5.82
CA ASN A 267 10.39 8.59 -5.86
C ASN A 267 11.10 8.38 -4.53
N THR A 268 10.39 8.52 -3.41
CA THR A 268 10.92 8.20 -2.07
C THR A 268 11.21 6.70 -1.93
N MET A 269 10.32 5.81 -2.37
CA MET A 269 10.57 4.36 -2.37
C MET A 269 11.81 3.99 -3.16
N LYS A 270 11.98 4.57 -4.35
CA LYS A 270 13.15 4.33 -5.20
C LYS A 270 14.43 4.85 -4.58
N ALA A 271 14.39 6.06 -4.02
CA ALA A 271 15.54 6.64 -3.36
C ALA A 271 15.98 5.74 -2.19
N LEU A 272 15.04 5.27 -1.36
CA LEU A 272 15.31 4.29 -0.30
C LEU A 272 15.92 2.97 -0.83
N ASN A 273 15.59 2.57 -2.06
CA ASN A 273 16.21 1.44 -2.77
C ASN A 273 17.57 1.77 -3.41
N ASN A 274 18.14 2.94 -3.11
CA ASN A 274 19.41 3.47 -3.67
C ASN A 274 19.36 3.79 -5.17
N GLU A 275 18.18 4.04 -5.73
CA GLU A 275 18.03 4.51 -7.10
C GLU A 275 18.25 6.03 -7.19
N LYS A 276 18.92 6.48 -8.25
CA LYS A 276 19.14 7.91 -8.51
C LYS A 276 17.90 8.51 -9.18
N ILE A 277 17.29 9.48 -8.52
CA ILE A 277 16.10 10.19 -9.01
C ILE A 277 16.51 11.60 -9.41
N LYS A 278 16.17 12.02 -10.63
CA LYS A 278 16.58 13.33 -11.16
C LYS A 278 15.82 14.48 -10.49
N GLU A 279 14.59 14.18 -10.10
CA GLU A 279 13.60 15.13 -9.58
C GLU A 279 13.76 15.38 -8.07
N LEU A 280 14.59 14.59 -7.38
CA LEU A 280 14.88 14.74 -5.96
C LEU A 280 16.36 15.11 -5.74
N PRO A 281 16.68 15.88 -4.68
CA PRO A 281 18.07 16.14 -4.35
C PRO A 281 18.79 14.85 -4.01
N LEU A 282 20.06 14.76 -4.41
CA LEU A 282 20.94 13.69 -3.97
C LEU A 282 21.25 13.90 -2.48
N ILE A 283 20.71 13.02 -1.65
CA ILE A 283 20.97 12.97 -0.22
C ILE A 283 21.58 11.62 0.14
N ASP A 284 22.38 11.61 1.20
CA ASP A 284 22.78 10.37 1.83
C ASP A 284 21.62 9.89 2.70
N ILE A 285 21.02 8.76 2.33
CA ILE A 285 19.87 8.22 3.05
C ILE A 285 20.41 7.50 4.28
N PRO A 286 19.99 7.89 5.50
CA PRO A 286 20.47 7.25 6.72
C PRO A 286 20.22 5.74 6.72
N GLU A 287 21.03 5.02 7.51
CA GLU A 287 20.79 3.60 7.78
C GLU A 287 19.43 3.37 8.47
N ASP A 288 18.87 2.17 8.28
CA ASP A 288 17.51 1.84 8.73
C ASP A 288 17.34 2.05 10.26
N ASP A 289 18.36 1.71 11.06
CA ASP A 289 18.34 1.93 12.52
C ASP A 289 18.21 3.41 12.89
N VAL A 290 18.85 4.31 12.13
CA VAL A 290 18.77 5.76 12.38
C VAL A 290 17.37 6.27 12.06
N ILE A 291 16.80 5.79 10.95
CA ILE A 291 15.43 6.13 10.53
C ILE A 291 14.43 5.66 11.59
N ILE A 292 14.54 4.40 12.03
CA ILE A 292 13.63 3.79 13.01
C ILE A 292 13.72 4.51 14.37
N ASN A 293 14.93 4.74 14.89
CA ASN A 293 15.12 5.46 16.16
C ASN A 293 14.57 6.90 16.10
N THR A 294 14.73 7.59 14.98
CA THR A 294 14.18 8.94 14.79
C THR A 294 12.66 8.92 14.73
N PHE A 295 12.08 7.92 14.06
CA PHE A 295 10.64 7.72 14.00
C PHE A 295 10.03 7.44 15.38
N GLU A 296 10.64 6.54 16.17
CA GLU A 296 10.21 6.23 17.54
C GLU A 296 10.28 7.46 18.45
N LEU A 297 11.35 8.27 18.35
CA LEU A 297 11.44 9.55 19.07
C LEU A 297 10.24 10.46 18.74
N GLY A 298 9.90 10.58 17.46
CA GLY A 298 8.74 11.36 17.01
C GLY A 298 7.42 10.84 17.55
N LEU A 299 7.23 9.53 17.55
CA LEU A 299 6.04 8.86 18.07
C LEU A 299 5.88 9.11 19.57
N HIS A 300 6.93 8.86 20.36
CA HIS A 300 6.92 9.14 21.80
C HIS A 300 6.60 10.59 22.09
N ARG A 301 7.28 11.51 21.39
CA ARG A 301 7.07 12.94 21.56
C ARG A 301 5.64 13.38 21.27
N THR A 302 5.06 12.81 20.22
CA THR A 302 3.67 13.08 19.84
C THR A 302 2.69 12.51 20.86
N TYR A 303 2.92 11.30 21.33
CA TYR A 303 2.04 10.63 22.30
C TYR A 303 2.03 11.32 23.66
N GLU A 304 3.17 11.89 24.09
CA GLU A 304 3.23 12.65 25.33
C GLU A 304 2.31 13.88 25.30
N ILE A 305 2.19 14.53 24.13
CA ILE A 305 1.30 15.68 23.92
C ILE A 305 -0.15 15.22 23.75
N PHE A 306 -0.42 14.35 22.78
CA PHE A 306 -1.78 14.07 22.32
C PHE A 306 -2.40 12.78 22.86
N ARG A 307 -1.64 11.93 23.55
CA ARG A 307 -2.08 10.61 24.05
C ARG A 307 -2.75 9.80 22.93
N GLU A 308 -3.86 9.13 23.19
CA GLU A 308 -4.58 8.33 22.19
C GLU A 308 -5.16 9.15 21.01
N HIS A 309 -5.09 10.49 21.08
CA HIS A 309 -5.50 11.40 20.03
C HIS A 309 -4.36 11.78 19.07
N SER A 310 -3.18 11.17 19.19
CA SER A 310 -2.07 11.39 18.25
C SER A 310 -2.51 11.26 16.79
N PHE A 311 -2.16 12.27 16.00
CA PHE A 311 -2.42 12.35 14.55
C PHE A 311 -3.90 12.42 14.16
N ARG A 312 -4.78 12.82 15.08
CA ARG A 312 -6.22 12.92 14.86
C ARG A 312 -6.67 14.38 14.96
N LYS A 313 -7.87 14.67 14.42
CA LYS A 313 -8.54 15.97 14.55
C LYS A 313 -9.27 16.13 15.87
N SER A 314 -9.65 15.01 16.51
CA SER A 314 -10.06 15.01 17.92
C SER A 314 -8.86 15.28 18.83
N LEU A 315 -9.10 15.86 20.01
CA LEU A 315 -8.09 16.18 21.02
C LEU A 315 -8.35 15.47 22.36
N PRO A 316 -7.34 15.40 23.25
CA PRO A 316 -7.55 14.92 24.62
C PRO A 316 -8.71 15.63 25.31
N GLY A 317 -9.67 14.85 25.82
CA GLY A 317 -10.90 15.36 26.44
C GLY A 317 -12.13 15.27 25.54
N ASP A 318 -11.97 15.02 24.24
CA ASP A 318 -13.10 14.71 23.35
C ASP A 318 -13.67 13.32 23.63
N THR A 319 -14.99 13.17 23.51
CA THR A 319 -15.69 11.91 23.81
C THR A 319 -15.45 10.81 22.77
N ARG A 320 -14.99 11.16 21.57
CA ARG A 320 -14.75 10.23 20.45
C ARG A 320 -13.47 10.59 19.71
N LYS A 321 -12.70 9.57 19.35
CA LYS A 321 -11.54 9.69 18.45
C LYS A 321 -12.01 9.78 16.99
N THR A 322 -11.48 10.74 16.24
CA THR A 322 -11.58 10.76 14.77
C THR A 322 -10.57 9.79 14.15
N PRO A 323 -10.67 9.40 12.88
CA PRO A 323 -9.64 8.61 12.20
C PRO A 323 -8.26 9.29 12.20
N VAL A 324 -7.19 8.52 11.98
CA VAL A 324 -5.84 9.06 11.82
C VAL A 324 -5.79 9.86 10.52
N ASN A 325 -5.37 11.12 10.60
CA ASN A 325 -5.29 12.01 9.45
C ASN A 325 -3.88 11.95 8.84
N LYS A 326 -3.79 11.66 7.53
CA LYS A 326 -2.52 11.53 6.82
C LYS A 326 -1.65 12.78 6.87
N SER A 327 -2.27 13.96 6.87
CA SER A 327 -1.64 15.29 6.88
C SER A 327 -1.21 15.80 8.26
N LEU A 328 -1.74 15.20 9.33
CA LEU A 328 -1.30 15.44 10.70
C LEU A 328 -0.24 14.42 11.11
N PHE A 329 -0.32 13.19 10.59
CA PHE A 329 0.66 12.14 10.83
C PHE A 329 2.07 12.55 10.40
N GLU A 330 2.23 12.89 9.12
CA GLU A 330 3.53 13.30 8.59
C GLU A 330 4.01 14.61 9.21
N LEU A 331 3.11 15.57 9.42
CA LEU A 331 3.48 16.92 9.86
C LEU A 331 3.92 16.96 11.33
N TRP A 332 3.17 16.32 12.25
CA TRP A 332 3.57 16.29 13.66
C TRP A 332 4.87 15.51 13.85
N LEU A 333 5.03 14.38 13.17
CA LEU A 333 6.29 13.64 13.20
C LEU A 333 7.43 14.49 12.63
N TYR A 334 7.24 15.12 11.48
CA TYR A 334 8.25 16.00 10.87
C TYR A 334 8.70 17.13 11.81
N LEU A 335 7.76 17.81 12.47
CA LEU A 335 8.07 18.92 13.37
C LEU A 335 8.72 18.43 14.68
N LEU A 336 8.14 17.42 15.32
CA LEU A 336 8.56 16.99 16.66
C LEU A 336 9.85 16.17 16.65
N THR A 337 10.16 15.44 15.57
CA THR A 337 11.47 14.78 15.44
C THR A 337 12.61 15.78 15.25
N ARG A 338 12.34 16.91 14.60
CA ARG A 338 13.32 17.96 14.31
C ARG A 338 13.45 19.02 15.41
N ALA A 339 12.52 19.04 16.36
CA ALA A 339 12.60 19.92 17.52
C ALA A 339 13.84 19.59 18.36
N LYS A 340 14.63 20.61 18.71
CA LYS A 340 15.71 20.45 19.70
C LYS A 340 15.10 20.05 21.04
N LYS A 341 15.88 19.33 21.86
CA LYS A 341 15.42 18.86 23.16
C LYS A 341 14.86 19.99 24.02
N ASP A 342 15.62 21.08 24.20
CA ASP A 342 15.18 22.23 25.02
C ASP A 342 13.87 22.84 24.51
N SER A 343 13.70 22.96 23.19
CA SER A 343 12.46 23.46 22.60
C SER A 343 11.28 22.51 22.80
N TYR A 344 11.53 21.20 22.77
CA TYR A 344 10.51 20.19 23.04
C TYR A 344 10.12 20.17 24.52
N ASP A 345 11.09 20.30 25.42
CA ASP A 345 10.86 20.37 26.87
C ASP A 345 9.97 21.59 27.21
N GLU A 346 10.21 22.75 26.58
CA GLU A 346 9.34 23.93 26.67
C GLU A 346 7.91 23.67 26.14
N ILE A 347 7.78 22.95 25.02
CA ILE A 347 6.47 22.57 24.48
C ILE A 347 5.69 21.71 25.49
N ILE A 348 6.37 20.77 26.17
CA ILE A 348 5.75 19.91 27.17
C ILE A 348 5.36 20.69 28.43
N LEU A 349 6.22 21.59 28.91
CA LEU A 349 5.89 22.48 30.03
C LEU A 349 4.65 23.33 29.76
N LYS A 350 4.44 23.73 28.51
CA LYS A 350 3.32 24.59 28.05
C LYS A 350 2.27 23.81 27.27
N LYS A 351 2.17 22.50 27.52
CA LYS A 351 1.27 21.59 26.80
C LYS A 351 -0.19 22.04 26.79
N ASP A 352 -0.70 22.58 27.89
CA ASP A 352 -2.10 23.01 27.96
C ASP A 352 -2.36 24.24 27.07
N ILE A 353 -1.38 25.15 26.94
CA ILE A 353 -1.44 26.29 26.02
C ILE A 353 -1.44 25.78 24.58
N LEU A 354 -0.54 24.84 24.25
CA LEU A 354 -0.50 24.21 22.94
C LEU A 354 -1.84 23.58 22.57
N LEU A 355 -2.43 22.78 23.46
CA LEU A 355 -3.69 22.09 23.18
C LEU A 355 -4.85 23.06 22.98
N ASN A 356 -4.91 24.15 23.73
CA ASN A 356 -5.93 25.18 23.57
C ASN A 356 -5.77 25.94 22.23
N GLU A 357 -4.58 26.46 21.91
CA GLU A 357 -4.36 27.14 20.63
C GLU A 357 -4.52 26.20 19.43
N TYR A 358 -4.11 24.93 19.57
CA TYR A 358 -4.30 23.94 18.50
C TYR A 358 -5.77 23.62 18.27
N LYS A 359 -6.60 23.59 19.32
CA LYS A 359 -8.05 23.44 19.21
C LYS A 359 -8.67 24.57 18.39
N ASP A 360 -8.24 25.81 18.59
CA ASP A 360 -8.71 26.95 17.81
C ASP A 360 -8.24 26.86 16.35
N LEU A 361 -7.00 26.42 16.13
CA LEU A 361 -6.47 26.19 14.78
C LEU A 361 -7.24 25.09 14.03
N LEU A 362 -7.66 24.02 14.71
CA LEU A 362 -8.51 22.97 14.14
C LEU A 362 -9.93 23.44 13.83
N GLN A 363 -10.36 24.61 14.30
CA GLN A 363 -11.63 25.24 13.88
C GLN A 363 -11.44 26.19 12.69
N ASN A 364 -10.21 26.54 12.34
CA ASN A 364 -9.92 27.37 11.18
C ASN A 364 -10.20 26.60 9.88
N TYR A 365 -11.04 27.18 9.03
CA TYR A 365 -11.49 26.56 7.78
C TYR A 365 -10.35 26.28 6.78
N GLU A 366 -9.42 27.23 6.63
CA GLU A 366 -8.29 27.08 5.71
C GLU A 366 -7.34 25.98 6.20
N PHE A 367 -7.05 25.95 7.49
CA PHE A 367 -6.22 24.91 8.10
C PHE A 367 -6.88 23.53 7.95
N MET A 368 -8.17 23.41 8.28
CA MET A 368 -8.91 22.16 8.13
C MET A 368 -8.91 21.64 6.70
N ASN A 369 -9.07 22.51 5.70
CA ASN A 369 -8.96 22.10 4.30
C ASN A 369 -7.54 21.67 3.93
N SER A 370 -6.52 22.36 4.44
CA SER A 370 -5.11 22.06 4.15
C SER A 370 -4.62 20.71 4.71
N ILE A 371 -5.33 20.15 5.69
CA ILE A 371 -5.06 18.80 6.25
C ILE A 371 -6.05 17.74 5.76
N SER A 372 -7.09 18.12 5.01
CA SER A 372 -8.14 17.21 4.52
C SER A 372 -8.20 17.28 3.01
N ARG A 373 -9.13 18.06 2.44
CA ARG A 373 -9.35 18.19 0.99
C ARG A 373 -8.04 18.48 0.25
N HIS A 374 -7.34 19.53 0.63
CA HIS A 374 -6.09 19.96 0.00
C HIS A 374 -4.84 19.38 0.69
N GLY A 375 -4.98 18.26 1.41
CA GLY A 375 -3.87 17.59 2.11
C GLY A 375 -2.73 17.21 1.17
N ALA A 376 -3.06 16.79 -0.06
CA ALA A 376 -2.10 16.47 -1.10
C ALA A 376 -1.62 17.69 -1.92
N GLY A 377 -2.22 18.88 -1.78
CA GLY A 377 -1.81 20.05 -2.56
C GLY A 377 -0.49 20.67 -2.07
N VAL A 378 0.34 21.24 -2.97
CA VAL A 378 1.58 21.96 -2.58
C VAL A 378 1.28 23.12 -1.65
N GLN A 379 0.30 23.94 -2.00
CA GLN A 379 -0.09 25.11 -1.23
C GLN A 379 -0.62 24.69 0.14
N GLY A 380 -1.48 23.66 0.18
CA GLY A 380 -1.97 23.07 1.42
C GLY A 380 -0.84 22.57 2.32
N ALA A 381 0.14 21.84 1.76
CA ALA A 381 1.30 21.32 2.49
C ALA A 381 2.18 22.42 3.09
N LYS A 382 2.46 23.47 2.31
CA LYS A 382 3.23 24.62 2.80
C LYS A 382 2.46 25.38 3.89
N PHE A 383 1.19 25.67 3.64
CA PHE A 383 0.32 26.41 4.55
C PHE A 383 0.19 25.70 5.91
N ARG A 384 -0.19 24.41 5.94
CA ARG A 384 -0.34 23.67 7.21
C ARG A 384 0.95 23.64 8.03
N LYS A 385 2.09 23.49 7.33
CA LYS A 385 3.41 23.44 7.95
C LYS A 385 3.78 24.79 8.57
N ASP A 386 3.51 25.89 7.87
CA ASP A 386 3.77 27.24 8.40
C ASP A 386 2.85 27.56 9.60
N CYS A 387 1.56 27.22 9.52
CA CYS A 387 0.62 27.40 10.64
C CYS A 387 1.06 26.69 11.93
N LEU A 388 1.44 25.40 11.84
CA LEU A 388 1.89 24.65 13.02
C LEU A 388 3.27 25.09 13.51
N LEU A 389 4.16 25.49 12.61
CA LEU A 389 5.45 26.02 13.01
C LEU A 389 5.27 27.32 13.80
N ASP A 390 4.37 28.20 13.37
CA ASP A 390 4.10 29.46 14.06
C ASP A 390 3.34 29.24 15.37
N LEU A 391 2.44 28.26 15.44
CA LEU A 391 1.84 27.78 16.69
C LEU A 391 2.93 27.36 17.70
N LEU A 392 3.85 26.48 17.30
CA LEU A 392 4.92 26.01 18.18
C LEU A 392 5.83 27.16 18.66
N LYS A 393 6.15 28.12 17.78
CA LYS A 393 6.92 29.31 18.18
C LYS A 393 6.17 30.17 19.19
N ARG A 394 4.86 30.38 19.02
CA ARG A 394 4.06 31.15 20.00
C ARG A 394 4.04 30.45 21.35
N VAL A 395 3.79 29.15 21.38
CA VAL A 395 3.79 28.35 22.62
C VAL A 395 5.14 28.42 23.32
N ILE A 396 6.26 28.26 22.60
CA ILE A 396 7.59 28.32 23.21
C ILE A 396 7.87 29.71 23.82
N ASN A 397 7.35 30.79 23.22
CA ASN A 397 7.60 32.16 23.65
C ASN A 397 6.56 32.74 24.63
N ALA A 398 5.43 32.05 24.85
CA ALA A 398 4.37 32.43 25.81
C ALA A 398 4.79 32.11 27.24
#